data_AF-A0A3M7QNT3-F1
#
_entry.id   AF-A0A3M7QNT3-F1
#
_cell.length_a   1.000
_cell.length_b   1.000
_cell.length_c   1.000
_cell.angle_alpha   90.00
_cell.angle_beta   90.00
_cell.angle_gamma   90.00
#
_symmetry.space_group_name_H-M   'P 1'
#
loop_
_entity.id
_entity.type
_entity.pdbx_description
1 polymer ?
#
loop_
_entity_poly.entity_id
_entity_poly.type
_entity_poly.pdbx_seq_one_letter_code
_entity_poly.pdbx_strand_id
1 'polypeptide(L)'
;YASQWFLTLYTAKFPLFMVFHILDLFLSEGMVVLFSMALSLLKASQRDLLALDFEGVLKYFRVNLPKKHRNEHNFKELLQIWMSLHSKISEKKLKKLEKKYQLVKEAQALREEPSIRFEREFKRLSQLIRRLEQENDDLASEYIEAKISLSKQLEELRDDYEIVKAELLRYKTDYQNNLNEVSDTNKKLKIELDQIKQLWRIDNQKFEDQIQQANQLSLEQTQKHQSEMQRNTRIIQEYKQICNSLSGKVEKWQNFKKKSKAKKLSACQNDLDNSWQVNSSATNLVSNGSNSSSSSADYSEMEESETRFDLADSSLVSADNGQLTDQELKIKNLELELARVKLELVDAQCKNQEFDHRLKTMVGSNPESRHGSITTKSLGSTTDNLEMMTASTTSINSLPGNGTNNSWLSKTLTQFKEATSQVVQKAQKSKLNG
;
A
#
# COMPACT_ATOMS: atom_id res chain seq x y z
N TYR A 1 -8.92 77.13 -22.47
CA TYR A 1 -7.78 77.96 -22.02
C TYR A 1 -7.75 78.14 -20.51
N ALA A 2 -8.83 78.61 -19.86
CA ALA A 2 -8.79 79.07 -18.47
C ALA A 2 -8.61 78.01 -17.35
N SER A 3 -8.58 76.70 -17.64
CA SER A 3 -8.52 75.65 -16.60
C SER A 3 -7.33 75.81 -15.64
N GLN A 4 -6.14 76.15 -16.17
CA GLN A 4 -4.96 76.41 -15.35
C GLN A 4 -5.09 77.70 -14.52
N TRP A 5 -5.84 78.70 -14.99
CA TRP A 5 -6.00 79.98 -14.29
C TRP A 5 -6.73 79.79 -12.95
N PHE A 6 -7.81 79.00 -12.95
CA PHE A 6 -8.55 78.65 -11.74
C PHE A 6 -7.83 77.60 -10.89
N LEU A 7 -7.37 76.49 -11.48
CA LEU A 7 -6.76 75.38 -10.72
C LEU A 7 -5.38 75.73 -10.11
N THR A 8 -4.69 76.75 -10.60
CA THR A 8 -3.35 77.14 -10.10
C THR A 8 -3.30 78.58 -9.60
N LEU A 9 -4.45 79.26 -9.46
CA LEU A 9 -4.52 80.69 -9.07
C LEU A 9 -3.57 81.56 -9.91
N TYR A 10 -3.58 81.36 -11.23
CA TYR A 10 -2.69 81.97 -12.24
C TYR A 10 -1.18 81.65 -12.15
N THR A 11 -0.69 81.02 -11.07
CA THR A 11 0.75 80.76 -10.81
C THR A 11 1.48 80.04 -11.94
N ALA A 12 0.86 79.07 -12.62
CA ALA A 12 1.56 78.16 -13.53
C ALA A 12 2.00 78.77 -14.88
N LYS A 13 1.61 80.03 -15.18
CA LYS A 13 1.93 80.70 -16.46
C LYS A 13 2.21 82.21 -16.36
N PHE A 14 1.66 82.93 -15.39
CA PHE A 14 1.79 84.39 -15.32
C PHE A 14 3.05 84.83 -14.56
N PRO A 15 3.59 86.03 -14.82
CA PRO A 15 4.77 86.54 -14.11
C PRO A 15 4.52 86.67 -12.60
N LEU A 16 5.51 86.28 -11.80
CA LEU A 16 5.35 86.11 -10.34
C LEU A 16 4.87 87.39 -9.62
N PHE A 17 5.34 88.57 -10.03
CA PHE A 17 4.87 89.88 -9.55
C PHE A 17 3.35 90.06 -9.71
N MET A 18 2.81 89.75 -10.89
CA MET A 18 1.37 89.79 -11.16
C MET A 18 0.61 88.73 -10.35
N VAL A 19 1.21 87.55 -10.15
CA VAL A 19 0.60 86.46 -9.39
C VAL A 19 0.48 86.80 -7.92
N PHE A 20 1.49 87.43 -7.30
CA PHE A 20 1.41 87.89 -5.91
C PHE A 20 0.21 88.84 -5.70
N HIS A 21 0.07 89.87 -6.53
CA HIS A 21 -1.08 90.78 -6.47
C HIS A 21 -2.44 90.10 -6.72
N ILE A 22 -2.50 89.02 -7.51
CA ILE A 22 -3.72 88.22 -7.65
C ILE A 22 -4.00 87.43 -6.37
N LEU A 23 -2.97 86.90 -5.70
CA LEU A 23 -3.10 86.16 -4.44
C LEU A 23 -3.47 87.09 -3.28
N ASP A 24 -2.89 88.28 -3.19
CA ASP A 24 -3.22 89.30 -2.18
C ASP A 24 -4.73 89.62 -2.20
N LEU A 25 -5.27 89.92 -3.39
CA LEU A 25 -6.69 90.16 -3.62
C LEU A 25 -7.53 88.90 -3.38
N PHE A 26 -7.08 87.74 -3.84
CA PHE A 26 -7.81 86.48 -3.65
C PHE A 26 -7.94 86.09 -2.17
N LEU A 27 -6.96 86.44 -1.33
CA LEU A 27 -7.02 86.19 0.11
C LEU A 27 -7.97 87.16 0.84
N SER A 28 -8.23 88.36 0.32
CA SER A 28 -9.20 89.31 0.90
C SER A 28 -10.64 89.15 0.38
N GLU A 29 -10.82 88.79 -0.90
CA GLU A 29 -12.13 88.81 -1.60
C GLU A 29 -12.54 87.44 -2.18
N GLY A 30 -11.67 86.43 -2.14
CA GLY A 30 -11.97 85.05 -2.53
C GLY A 30 -12.19 84.84 -4.03
N MET A 31 -12.97 83.80 -4.36
CA MET A 31 -13.13 83.29 -5.74
C MET A 31 -13.62 84.32 -6.76
N VAL A 32 -14.30 85.39 -6.34
CA VAL A 32 -14.77 86.49 -7.21
C VAL A 32 -13.60 87.18 -7.93
N VAL A 33 -12.43 87.27 -7.28
CA VAL A 33 -11.21 87.84 -7.87
C VAL A 33 -10.76 87.06 -9.09
N LEU A 34 -10.80 85.72 -9.04
CA LEU A 34 -10.33 84.87 -10.14
C LEU A 34 -11.20 85.04 -11.39
N PHE A 35 -12.52 85.12 -11.23
CA PHE A 35 -13.46 85.40 -12.33
C PHE A 35 -13.30 86.83 -12.86
N SER A 36 -13.10 87.80 -11.97
CA SER A 36 -12.85 89.19 -12.33
C SER A 36 -11.55 89.36 -13.11
N MET A 37 -10.48 88.67 -12.70
CA MET A 37 -9.18 88.68 -13.39
C MET A 37 -9.25 87.98 -14.76
N ALA A 38 -9.99 86.87 -14.86
CA ALA A 38 -10.21 86.18 -16.14
C ALA A 38 -10.92 87.10 -17.15
N LEU A 39 -11.98 87.79 -16.71
CA LEU A 39 -12.73 88.72 -17.55
C LEU A 39 -11.91 89.98 -17.89
N SER A 40 -11.04 90.43 -16.99
CA SER A 40 -10.16 91.59 -17.22
C SER A 40 -9.08 91.27 -18.26
N LEU A 41 -8.47 90.09 -18.17
CA LEU A 41 -7.52 89.57 -19.17
C LEU A 41 -8.17 89.44 -20.56
N LEU A 42 -9.37 88.86 -20.62
CA LEU A 42 -10.15 88.75 -21.85
C LEU A 42 -10.52 90.13 -22.42
N LYS A 43 -10.80 91.13 -21.56
CA LYS A 43 -11.15 92.49 -21.98
C LYS A 43 -9.94 93.28 -22.48
N ALA A 44 -8.81 93.21 -21.79
CA ALA A 44 -7.54 93.83 -22.18
C ALA A 44 -6.96 93.26 -23.49
N SER A 45 -7.31 92.00 -23.81
CA SER A 45 -6.91 91.32 -25.04
C SER A 45 -8.02 91.20 -26.08
N GLN A 46 -9.18 91.87 -25.90
CA GLN A 46 -10.35 91.67 -26.76
C GLN A 46 -10.06 91.92 -28.25
N ARG A 47 -9.31 92.98 -28.57
CA ARG A 47 -8.94 93.32 -29.96
C ARG A 47 -8.01 92.25 -30.56
N ASP A 48 -6.96 91.90 -29.83
CA ASP A 48 -5.99 90.87 -30.22
C ASP A 48 -6.66 89.51 -30.47
N LEU A 49 -7.63 89.13 -29.62
CA LEU A 49 -8.33 87.84 -29.69
C LEU A 49 -9.38 87.77 -30.83
N LEU A 50 -10.00 88.89 -31.20
CA LEU A 50 -10.98 88.94 -32.30
C LEU A 50 -10.34 88.94 -33.69
N ALA A 51 -9.02 89.20 -33.77
CA ALA A 51 -8.25 89.17 -35.01
C ALA A 51 -7.58 87.80 -35.30
N LEU A 52 -7.87 86.77 -34.50
CA LEU A 52 -7.22 85.46 -34.54
C LEU A 52 -8.22 84.33 -34.77
N ASP A 53 -7.73 83.26 -35.41
CA ASP A 53 -8.42 82.00 -35.61
C ASP A 53 -8.37 81.12 -34.34
N PHE A 54 -8.93 79.91 -34.39
CA PHE A 54 -8.96 79.00 -33.26
C PHE A 54 -7.55 78.60 -32.76
N GLU A 55 -6.60 78.32 -33.66
CA GLU A 55 -5.24 77.97 -33.24
C GLU A 55 -4.49 79.21 -32.74
N GLY A 56 -4.61 80.34 -33.45
CA GLY A 56 -4.06 81.63 -33.03
C GLY A 56 -4.49 82.04 -31.63
N VAL A 57 -5.79 81.90 -31.31
CA VAL A 57 -6.34 82.16 -29.96
C VAL A 57 -5.73 81.23 -28.91
N LEU A 58 -5.61 79.92 -29.18
CA LEU A 58 -4.97 78.98 -28.25
C LEU A 58 -3.48 79.27 -28.05
N LYS A 59 -2.75 79.65 -29.10
CA LYS A 59 -1.35 80.08 -29.07
C LYS A 59 -1.19 81.38 -28.28
N TYR A 60 -2.07 82.35 -28.49
CA TYR A 60 -2.09 83.63 -27.78
C TYR A 60 -2.24 83.43 -26.26
N PHE A 61 -3.22 82.63 -25.82
CA PHE A 61 -3.41 82.33 -24.39
C PHE A 61 -2.24 81.56 -23.76
N ARG A 62 -1.57 80.69 -24.52
CA ARG A 62 -0.43 79.89 -24.02
C ARG A 62 0.88 80.69 -23.95
N VAL A 63 1.12 81.61 -24.86
CA VAL A 63 2.46 82.22 -25.08
C VAL A 63 2.46 83.75 -25.01
N ASN A 64 1.48 84.43 -25.60
CA ASN A 64 1.54 85.88 -25.77
C ASN A 64 0.94 86.63 -24.58
N LEU A 65 -0.22 86.19 -24.08
CA LEU A 65 -0.91 86.81 -22.95
C LEU A 65 -0.03 86.90 -21.68
N PRO A 66 0.66 85.82 -21.23
CA PRO A 66 1.48 85.92 -20.03
C PRO A 66 2.73 86.78 -20.22
N LYS A 67 3.29 86.84 -21.44
CA LYS A 67 4.39 87.75 -21.79
C LYS A 67 3.96 89.22 -21.75
N LYS A 68 2.73 89.54 -22.22
CA LYS A 68 2.17 90.90 -22.27
C LYS A 68 2.15 91.57 -20.88
N HIS A 69 1.87 90.81 -19.83
CA HIS A 69 1.83 91.30 -18.43
C HIS A 69 3.14 91.12 -17.65
N ARG A 70 4.28 90.88 -18.32
CA ARG A 70 5.62 91.00 -17.69
C ARG A 70 6.06 92.46 -17.52
N ASN A 71 5.45 93.39 -18.27
CA ASN A 71 5.64 94.82 -18.10
C ASN A 71 4.65 95.36 -17.06
N GLU A 72 5.15 96.08 -16.06
CA GLU A 72 4.38 96.68 -14.98
C GLU A 72 3.30 97.66 -15.47
N HIS A 73 3.57 98.42 -16.54
CA HIS A 73 2.57 99.30 -17.17
C HIS A 73 1.33 98.52 -17.62
N ASN A 74 1.55 97.38 -18.29
CA ASN A 74 0.48 96.52 -18.79
C ASN A 74 -0.23 95.73 -17.67
N PHE A 75 0.37 95.66 -16.48
CA PHE A 75 -0.29 95.16 -15.28
C PHE A 75 -1.14 96.25 -14.60
N LYS A 76 -0.66 97.50 -14.55
CA LYS A 76 -1.42 98.65 -14.05
C LYS A 76 -2.68 98.92 -14.89
N GLU A 77 -2.59 98.85 -16.22
CA GLU A 77 -3.74 98.91 -17.13
C GLU A 77 -4.74 97.77 -16.86
N LEU A 78 -4.25 96.53 -16.70
CA LEU A 78 -5.08 95.37 -16.36
C LEU A 78 -5.79 95.54 -15.01
N LEU A 79 -5.12 96.10 -14.00
CA LEU A 79 -5.69 96.34 -12.67
C LEU A 79 -6.76 97.44 -12.70
N GLN A 80 -6.59 98.49 -13.50
CA GLN A 80 -7.61 99.52 -13.72
C GLN A 80 -8.86 98.95 -14.42
N ILE A 81 -8.67 98.06 -15.40
CA ILE A 81 -9.76 97.30 -16.03
C ILE A 81 -10.44 96.39 -14.98
N TRP A 82 -9.66 95.73 -14.12
CA TRP A 82 -10.16 94.86 -13.05
C TRP A 82 -11.04 95.60 -12.05
N MET A 83 -10.63 96.78 -11.55
CA MET A 83 -11.45 97.60 -10.65
C MET A 83 -12.81 97.97 -11.28
N SER A 84 -12.81 98.29 -12.57
CA SER A 84 -14.03 98.59 -13.34
C SER A 84 -14.93 97.37 -13.60
N LEU A 85 -14.40 96.14 -13.53
CA LEU A 85 -15.16 94.91 -13.77
C LEU A 85 -15.56 94.19 -12.47
N HIS A 86 -14.71 94.17 -11.45
CA HIS A 86 -14.95 93.52 -10.16
C HIS A 86 -16.29 93.99 -9.55
N SER A 87 -16.49 95.30 -9.48
CA SER A 87 -17.72 95.94 -8.98
C SER A 87 -19.01 95.49 -9.69
N LYS A 88 -18.91 94.90 -10.89
CA LYS A 88 -20.04 94.38 -11.69
C LYS A 88 -20.23 92.86 -11.55
N ILE A 89 -19.38 92.17 -10.79
CA ILE A 89 -19.35 90.71 -10.60
C ILE A 89 -19.72 90.39 -9.14
N SER A 90 -20.95 90.75 -8.76
CA SER A 90 -21.48 90.39 -7.43
C SER A 90 -21.61 88.87 -7.27
N GLU A 91 -21.25 88.36 -6.08
CA GLU A 91 -21.43 86.96 -5.68
C GLU A 91 -22.87 86.43 -5.92
N LYS A 92 -23.89 87.30 -5.75
CA LYS A 92 -25.30 86.99 -6.06
C LYS A 92 -25.52 86.58 -7.53
N LYS A 93 -24.73 87.15 -8.45
CA LYS A 93 -24.75 86.83 -9.89
C LYS A 93 -24.04 85.51 -10.17
N LEU A 94 -22.94 85.22 -9.46
CA LEU A 94 -22.21 83.95 -9.56
C LEU A 94 -23.09 82.78 -9.09
N LYS A 95 -23.71 82.88 -7.89
CA LYS A 95 -24.67 81.88 -7.36
C LYS A 95 -25.90 81.67 -8.28
N LYS A 96 -26.31 82.70 -9.04
CA LYS A 96 -27.39 82.58 -10.06
C LYS A 96 -26.93 81.87 -11.34
N LEU A 97 -25.64 81.94 -11.70
CA LEU A 97 -25.07 81.18 -12.82
C LEU A 97 -24.78 79.74 -12.44
N GLU A 98 -24.27 79.51 -11.24
CA GLU A 98 -24.06 78.18 -10.63
C GLU A 98 -25.36 77.34 -10.66
N LYS A 99 -26.47 77.88 -10.12
CA LYS A 99 -27.77 77.19 -10.18
C LYS A 99 -28.25 76.90 -11.60
N LYS A 100 -27.98 77.79 -12.57
CA LYS A 100 -28.29 77.54 -13.99
C LYS A 100 -27.44 76.41 -14.58
N TYR A 101 -26.15 76.38 -14.28
CA TYR A 101 -25.25 75.31 -14.73
C TYR A 101 -25.67 73.95 -14.15
N GLN A 102 -26.00 73.90 -12.86
CA GLN A 102 -26.46 72.68 -12.21
C GLN A 102 -27.76 72.13 -12.82
N LEU A 103 -28.77 72.98 -13.08
CA LEU A 103 -30.00 72.57 -13.76
C LEU A 103 -29.73 72.03 -15.19
N VAL A 104 -28.79 72.62 -15.94
CA VAL A 104 -28.39 72.12 -17.27
C VAL A 104 -27.68 70.78 -17.16
N LYS A 105 -26.82 70.60 -16.15
CA LYS A 105 -26.11 69.33 -15.89
C LYS A 105 -27.07 68.21 -15.47
N GLU A 106 -28.08 68.52 -14.66
CA GLU A 106 -29.15 67.58 -14.27
C GLU A 106 -30.02 67.20 -15.47
N ALA A 107 -30.41 68.17 -16.31
CA ALA A 107 -31.13 67.91 -17.56
C ALA A 107 -30.30 67.12 -18.59
N GLN A 108 -28.97 67.23 -18.56
CA GLN A 108 -28.06 66.40 -19.36
C GLN A 108 -27.95 64.97 -18.81
N ALA A 109 -27.82 64.79 -17.49
CA ALA A 109 -27.80 63.47 -16.84
C ALA A 109 -29.12 62.69 -17.01
N LEU A 110 -30.26 63.40 -17.12
CA LEU A 110 -31.56 62.81 -17.48
C LEU A 110 -31.69 62.47 -18.98
N ARG A 111 -30.75 62.94 -19.82
CA ARG A 111 -30.74 62.72 -21.28
C ARG A 111 -29.68 61.69 -21.72
N GLU A 112 -28.72 61.35 -20.86
CA GLU A 112 -27.89 60.15 -21.03
C GLU A 112 -28.77 58.91 -20.76
N GLU A 113 -29.12 58.19 -21.82
CA GLU A 113 -30.24 57.22 -21.76
C GLU A 113 -30.03 56.09 -20.74
N PRO A 114 -31.03 55.80 -19.88
CA PRO A 114 -31.05 54.61 -19.04
C PRO A 114 -30.83 53.32 -19.84
N SER A 115 -31.32 53.27 -21.08
CA SER A 115 -31.14 52.17 -22.05
C SER A 115 -29.67 51.74 -22.19
N ILE A 116 -28.75 52.70 -22.31
CA ILE A 116 -27.31 52.44 -22.52
C ILE A 116 -26.67 51.82 -21.27
N ARG A 117 -27.18 52.15 -20.07
CA ARG A 117 -26.77 51.51 -18.82
C ARG A 117 -27.32 50.08 -18.73
N PHE A 118 -28.60 49.89 -19.02
CA PHE A 118 -29.22 48.56 -18.96
C PHE A 118 -28.63 47.59 -19.99
N GLU A 119 -28.36 48.03 -21.21
CA GLU A 119 -27.67 47.22 -22.24
C GLU A 119 -26.29 46.74 -21.76
N ARG A 120 -25.52 47.61 -21.09
CA ARG A 120 -24.20 47.25 -20.55
C ARG A 120 -24.29 46.20 -19.44
N GLU A 121 -25.23 46.34 -18.52
CA GLU A 121 -25.42 45.36 -17.44
C GLU A 121 -26.04 44.06 -17.95
N PHE A 122 -26.98 44.12 -18.90
CA PHE A 122 -27.53 42.94 -19.57
C PHE A 122 -26.41 42.15 -20.26
N LYS A 123 -25.58 42.81 -21.08
CA LYS A 123 -24.42 42.18 -21.73
C LYS A 123 -23.41 41.60 -20.74
N ARG A 124 -23.16 42.29 -19.62
CA ARG A 124 -22.32 41.77 -18.51
C ARG A 124 -22.91 40.51 -17.87
N LEU A 125 -24.22 40.49 -17.63
CA LEU A 125 -24.92 39.35 -17.04
C LEU A 125 -25.00 38.17 -18.01
N SER A 126 -25.31 38.36 -19.29
CA SER A 126 -25.25 37.32 -20.32
C SER A 126 -23.83 36.73 -20.45
N GLN A 127 -22.79 37.56 -20.35
CA GLN A 127 -21.39 37.11 -20.32
C GLN A 127 -20.98 36.40 -19.02
N LEU A 128 -21.77 36.49 -17.95
CA LEU A 128 -21.57 35.73 -16.71
C LEU A 128 -22.34 34.40 -16.79
N ILE A 129 -23.61 34.45 -17.20
CA ILE A 129 -24.46 33.28 -17.44
C ILE A 129 -23.76 32.31 -18.40
N ARG A 130 -23.31 32.78 -19.57
CA ARG A 130 -22.60 31.94 -20.56
C ARG A 130 -21.21 31.44 -20.13
N ARG A 131 -20.72 31.84 -18.95
CA ARG A 131 -19.53 31.24 -18.32
C ARG A 131 -19.92 30.23 -17.26
N LEU A 132 -20.93 30.53 -16.44
CA LEU A 132 -21.49 29.58 -15.47
C LEU A 132 -22.15 28.37 -16.15
N GLU A 133 -22.78 28.56 -17.31
CA GLU A 133 -23.27 27.48 -18.18
C GLU A 133 -22.11 26.60 -18.67
N GLN A 134 -21.04 27.21 -19.19
CA GLN A 134 -19.85 26.47 -19.64
C GLN A 134 -19.14 25.74 -18.48
N GLU A 135 -18.92 26.41 -17.35
CA GLU A 135 -18.33 25.82 -16.14
C GLU A 135 -19.19 24.65 -15.62
N ASN A 136 -20.52 24.74 -15.74
CA ASN A 136 -21.44 23.66 -15.38
C ASN A 136 -21.41 22.49 -16.39
N ASP A 137 -21.30 22.75 -17.69
CA ASP A 137 -21.20 21.72 -18.73
C ASP A 137 -19.83 21.00 -18.66
N ASP A 138 -18.75 21.73 -18.39
CA ASP A 138 -17.40 21.20 -18.14
C ASP A 138 -17.40 20.30 -16.89
N LEU A 139 -17.97 20.77 -15.76
CA LEU A 139 -18.11 19.98 -14.52
C LEU A 139 -19.04 18.76 -14.67
N ALA A 140 -20.11 18.89 -15.45
CA ALA A 140 -21.00 17.76 -15.75
C ALA A 140 -20.28 16.70 -16.58
N SER A 141 -19.41 17.12 -17.51
CA SER A 141 -18.58 16.23 -18.32
C SER A 141 -17.54 15.49 -17.46
N GLU A 142 -16.81 16.21 -16.60
CA GLU A 142 -15.85 15.62 -15.65
C GLU A 142 -16.54 14.61 -14.71
N TYR A 143 -17.72 14.96 -14.18
CA TYR A 143 -18.51 14.06 -13.33
C TYR A 143 -18.98 12.79 -14.08
N ILE A 144 -19.37 12.92 -15.36
CA ILE A 144 -19.75 11.77 -16.19
C ILE A 144 -18.54 10.88 -16.47
N GLU A 145 -17.37 11.45 -16.80
CA GLU A 145 -16.13 10.69 -17.03
C GLU A 145 -15.67 9.96 -15.76
N ALA A 146 -15.64 10.66 -14.62
CA ALA A 146 -15.30 10.08 -13.32
C ALA A 146 -16.27 8.94 -12.94
N LYS A 147 -17.57 9.12 -13.21
CA LYS A 147 -18.59 8.08 -12.98
C LYS A 147 -18.39 6.86 -13.90
N ILE A 148 -18.09 7.06 -15.18
CA ILE A 148 -17.81 5.97 -16.13
C ILE A 148 -16.55 5.21 -15.70
N SER A 149 -15.49 5.92 -15.32
CA SER A 149 -14.24 5.34 -14.83
C SER A 149 -14.46 4.48 -13.56
N LEU A 150 -15.21 5.01 -12.58
CA LEU A 150 -15.56 4.27 -11.37
C LEU A 150 -16.47 3.06 -11.67
N SER A 151 -17.45 3.19 -12.57
CA SER A 151 -18.27 2.06 -13.02
C SER A 151 -17.44 0.97 -13.68
N LYS A 152 -16.42 1.32 -14.48
CA LYS A 152 -15.50 0.36 -15.09
C LYS A 152 -14.66 -0.39 -14.05
N GLN A 153 -14.14 0.32 -13.04
CA GLN A 153 -13.38 -0.29 -11.94
C GLN A 153 -14.26 -1.24 -11.08
N LEU A 154 -15.53 -0.90 -10.88
CA LEU A 154 -16.50 -1.78 -10.19
C LEU A 154 -16.86 -3.02 -11.02
N GLU A 155 -16.90 -2.90 -12.34
CA GLU A 155 -17.08 -4.03 -13.26
C GLU A 155 -15.88 -4.99 -13.20
N GLU A 156 -14.65 -4.45 -13.30
CA GLU A 156 -13.39 -5.19 -13.19
C GLU A 156 -13.28 -5.93 -11.85
N LEU A 157 -13.54 -5.25 -10.74
CA LEU A 157 -13.54 -5.86 -9.39
C LEU A 157 -14.64 -6.93 -9.20
N ARG A 158 -15.76 -6.83 -9.92
CA ARG A 158 -16.82 -7.85 -9.87
C ARG A 158 -16.39 -9.09 -10.65
N ASP A 159 -15.81 -8.91 -11.83
CA ASP A 159 -15.38 -10.03 -12.67
C ASP A 159 -14.19 -10.78 -12.01
N ASP A 160 -13.24 -10.06 -11.40
CA ASP A 160 -12.20 -10.64 -10.53
C ASP A 160 -12.81 -11.45 -9.37
N TYR A 161 -13.83 -10.92 -8.70
CA TYR A 161 -14.54 -11.62 -7.62
C TYR A 161 -15.25 -12.88 -8.11
N GLU A 162 -15.84 -12.86 -9.31
CA GLU A 162 -16.48 -14.06 -9.90
C GLU A 162 -15.46 -15.13 -10.30
N ILE A 163 -14.28 -14.74 -10.79
CA ILE A 163 -13.15 -15.65 -11.04
C ILE A 163 -12.69 -16.32 -9.75
N VAL A 164 -12.33 -15.53 -8.72
CA VAL A 164 -11.84 -16.06 -7.43
C VAL A 164 -12.90 -16.94 -6.74
N LYS A 165 -14.19 -16.57 -6.86
CA LYS A 165 -15.31 -17.37 -6.37
C LYS A 165 -15.46 -18.70 -7.13
N ALA A 166 -15.25 -18.72 -8.44
CA ALA A 166 -15.27 -19.94 -9.24
C ALA A 166 -14.09 -20.87 -8.92
N GLU A 167 -12.89 -20.32 -8.70
CA GLU A 167 -11.71 -21.07 -8.24
C GLU A 167 -11.93 -21.67 -6.84
N LEU A 168 -12.46 -20.88 -5.90
CA LEU A 168 -12.77 -21.36 -4.55
C LEU A 168 -13.84 -22.47 -4.56
N LEU A 169 -14.81 -22.40 -5.48
CA LEU A 169 -15.78 -23.48 -5.69
C LEU A 169 -15.15 -24.74 -6.31
N ARG A 170 -14.17 -24.59 -7.22
CA ARG A 170 -13.37 -25.73 -7.73
C ARG A 170 -12.58 -26.38 -6.60
N TYR A 171 -11.71 -25.64 -5.90
CA TYR A 171 -10.93 -26.16 -4.78
C TYR A 171 -11.79 -26.84 -3.70
N LYS A 172 -12.97 -26.29 -3.39
CA LYS A 172 -13.93 -26.92 -2.48
C LYS A 172 -14.46 -28.26 -3.02
N THR A 173 -14.77 -28.33 -4.31
CA THR A 173 -15.27 -29.55 -4.97
C THR A 173 -14.18 -30.61 -5.04
N ASP A 174 -12.96 -30.23 -5.43
CA ASP A 174 -11.81 -31.14 -5.52
C ASP A 174 -11.41 -31.67 -4.14
N TYR A 175 -11.43 -30.83 -3.10
CA TYR A 175 -11.25 -31.26 -1.71
C TYR A 175 -12.35 -32.24 -1.25
N GLN A 176 -13.61 -31.98 -1.62
CA GLN A 176 -14.74 -32.87 -1.31
C GLN A 176 -14.58 -34.24 -2.01
N ASN A 177 -14.11 -34.25 -3.26
CA ASN A 177 -13.84 -35.47 -4.03
C ASN A 177 -12.68 -36.27 -3.40
N ASN A 178 -11.55 -35.63 -3.14
CA ASN A 178 -10.40 -36.25 -2.47
C ASN A 178 -10.79 -36.84 -1.09
N LEU A 179 -11.63 -36.14 -0.32
CA LEU A 179 -12.13 -36.63 0.97
C LEU A 179 -13.01 -37.89 0.80
N ASN A 180 -13.84 -37.95 -0.25
CA ASN A 180 -14.63 -39.14 -0.58
C ASN A 180 -13.75 -40.31 -1.01
N GLU A 181 -12.73 -40.07 -1.85
CA GLU A 181 -11.77 -41.09 -2.30
C GLU A 181 -10.92 -41.65 -1.14
N VAL A 182 -10.47 -40.79 -0.22
CA VAL A 182 -9.79 -41.20 1.02
C VAL A 182 -10.74 -41.97 1.94
N SER A 183 -12.02 -41.59 2.01
CA SER A 183 -13.06 -42.37 2.69
C SER A 183 -13.19 -43.78 2.09
N ASP A 184 -13.25 -43.89 0.76
CA ASP A 184 -13.58 -45.13 0.07
C ASP A 184 -12.40 -46.10 -0.05
N THR A 185 -11.18 -45.56 -0.17
CA THR A 185 -9.94 -46.35 0.01
C THR A 185 -9.81 -46.87 1.43
N ASN A 186 -10.12 -46.07 2.46
CA ASN A 186 -10.12 -46.51 3.86
C ASN A 186 -11.20 -47.59 4.12
N LYS A 187 -12.40 -47.48 3.52
CA LYS A 187 -13.41 -48.56 3.52
C LYS A 187 -12.88 -49.85 2.88
N LYS A 188 -12.24 -49.79 1.71
CA LYS A 188 -11.64 -50.95 1.02
C LYS A 188 -10.56 -51.61 1.87
N LEU A 189 -9.58 -50.83 2.34
CA LEU A 189 -8.51 -51.30 3.23
C LEU A 189 -9.06 -51.94 4.52
N LYS A 190 -10.17 -51.42 5.07
CA LYS A 190 -10.82 -52.01 6.24
C LYS A 190 -11.50 -53.35 5.94
N ILE A 191 -12.10 -53.50 4.75
CA ILE A 191 -12.66 -54.77 4.28
C ILE A 191 -11.54 -55.80 4.06
N GLU A 192 -10.44 -55.42 3.40
CA GLU A 192 -9.26 -56.27 3.18
C GLU A 192 -8.61 -56.69 4.51
N LEU A 193 -8.43 -55.75 5.44
CA LEU A 193 -7.93 -56.00 6.79
C LEU A 193 -8.82 -57.00 7.55
N ASP A 194 -10.15 -56.88 7.45
CA ASP A 194 -11.06 -57.81 8.12
C ASP A 194 -11.14 -59.17 7.40
N GLN A 195 -10.97 -59.23 6.07
CA GLN A 195 -10.79 -60.49 5.33
C GLN A 195 -9.52 -61.24 5.79
N ILE A 196 -8.38 -60.54 5.86
CA ILE A 196 -7.11 -61.10 6.35
C ILE A 196 -7.24 -61.61 7.79
N LYS A 197 -7.94 -60.87 8.67
CA LYS A 197 -8.25 -61.36 10.03
C LYS A 197 -9.10 -62.63 10.04
N GLN A 198 -10.07 -62.78 9.13
CA GLN A 198 -10.86 -64.01 9.06
C GLN A 198 -10.03 -65.20 8.54
N LEU A 199 -9.20 -65.00 7.51
CA LEU A 199 -8.27 -66.02 7.02
C LEU A 199 -7.31 -66.47 8.13
N TRP A 200 -6.69 -65.52 8.83
CA TRP A 200 -5.78 -65.80 9.96
C TRP A 200 -6.46 -66.57 11.10
N ARG A 201 -7.71 -66.24 11.45
CA ARG A 201 -8.50 -67.02 12.44
C ARG A 201 -8.77 -68.45 11.96
N ILE A 202 -9.17 -68.60 10.69
CA ILE A 202 -9.47 -69.90 10.08
C ILE A 202 -8.21 -70.78 10.02
N ASP A 203 -7.07 -70.22 9.64
CA ASP A 203 -5.82 -70.97 9.53
C ASP A 203 -5.22 -71.26 10.91
N ASN A 204 -5.30 -70.35 11.88
CA ASN A 204 -4.99 -70.67 13.28
C ASN A 204 -5.86 -71.81 13.81
N GLN A 205 -7.18 -71.80 13.56
CA GLN A 205 -8.06 -72.90 13.98
C GLN A 205 -7.63 -74.23 13.32
N LYS A 206 -7.29 -74.24 12.03
CA LYS A 206 -6.74 -75.45 11.36
C LYS A 206 -5.44 -75.92 12.02
N PHE A 207 -4.55 -75.02 12.43
CA PHE A 207 -3.31 -75.39 13.13
C PHE A 207 -3.59 -75.92 14.54
N GLU A 208 -4.51 -75.30 15.28
CA GLU A 208 -4.98 -75.76 16.60
C GLU A 208 -5.58 -77.18 16.50
N ASP A 209 -6.46 -77.40 15.51
CA ASP A 209 -7.09 -78.68 15.22
C ASP A 209 -6.06 -79.75 14.81
N GLN A 210 -5.07 -79.41 13.97
CA GLN A 210 -3.97 -80.30 13.60
C GLN A 210 -3.10 -80.67 14.80
N ILE A 211 -2.78 -79.72 15.68
CA ILE A 211 -2.03 -79.95 16.92
C ILE A 211 -2.83 -80.87 17.85
N GLN A 212 -4.14 -80.64 18.01
CA GLN A 212 -5.02 -81.52 18.79
C GLN A 212 -5.08 -82.93 18.20
N GLN A 213 -5.22 -83.08 16.88
CA GLN A 213 -5.24 -84.38 16.21
C GLN A 213 -3.90 -85.13 16.35
N ALA A 214 -2.77 -84.44 16.19
CA ALA A 214 -1.44 -85.01 16.37
C ALA A 214 -1.20 -85.45 17.83
N ASN A 215 -1.62 -84.64 18.80
CA ASN A 215 -1.56 -84.98 20.22
C ASN A 215 -2.46 -86.19 20.56
N GLN A 216 -3.66 -86.27 19.98
CA GLN A 216 -4.57 -87.41 20.18
C GLN A 216 -4.02 -88.72 19.59
N LEU A 217 -3.46 -88.66 18.37
CA LEU A 217 -2.79 -89.80 17.74
C LEU A 217 -1.55 -90.25 18.54
N SER A 218 -0.76 -89.31 19.03
CA SER A 218 0.39 -89.58 19.90
C SER A 218 -0.03 -90.23 21.23
N LEU A 219 -1.13 -89.75 21.84
CA LEU A 219 -1.69 -90.35 23.04
C LEU A 219 -2.19 -91.79 22.79
N GLU A 220 -2.90 -92.03 21.69
CA GLU A 220 -3.37 -93.37 21.32
C GLU A 220 -2.20 -94.33 21.03
N GLN A 221 -1.18 -93.87 20.29
CA GLN A 221 0.05 -94.64 20.08
C GLN A 221 0.76 -94.95 21.40
N THR A 222 0.83 -93.99 22.32
CA THR A 222 1.44 -94.17 23.65
C THR A 222 0.64 -95.17 24.49
N GLN A 223 -0.70 -95.12 24.45
CA GLN A 223 -1.56 -96.10 25.13
C GLN A 223 -1.44 -97.52 24.52
N LYS A 224 -1.29 -97.64 23.20
CA LYS A 224 -1.01 -98.91 22.52
C LYS A 224 0.34 -99.48 22.95
N HIS A 225 1.41 -98.70 22.87
CA HIS A 225 2.73 -99.10 23.37
C HIS A 225 2.70 -99.44 24.87
N GLN A 226 1.97 -98.69 25.70
CA GLN A 226 1.82 -99.00 27.12
C GLN A 226 1.07 -100.32 27.36
N SER A 227 0.04 -100.60 26.56
CA SER A 227 -0.73 -101.85 26.61
C SER A 227 0.09 -103.06 26.13
N GLU A 228 0.90 -102.87 25.08
CA GLU A 228 1.88 -103.87 24.61
C GLU A 228 3.00 -104.10 25.64
N MET A 229 3.49 -103.04 26.29
CA MET A 229 4.48 -103.17 27.37
C MET A 229 3.88 -103.83 28.62
N GLN A 230 2.61 -103.59 28.95
CA GLN A 230 1.89 -104.35 29.98
C GLN A 230 1.73 -105.82 29.59
N ARG A 231 1.36 -106.12 28.33
CA ARG A 231 1.26 -107.49 27.81
C ARG A 231 2.61 -108.20 27.82
N ASN A 232 3.69 -107.54 27.38
CA ASN A 232 5.04 -108.08 27.39
C ASN A 232 5.54 -108.26 28.83
N THR A 233 5.26 -107.33 29.73
CA THR A 233 5.54 -107.47 31.17
C THR A 233 4.80 -108.68 31.77
N ARG A 234 3.53 -108.89 31.40
CA ARG A 234 2.75 -110.05 31.82
C ARG A 234 3.30 -111.36 31.25
N ILE A 235 3.66 -111.41 29.97
CA ILE A 235 4.33 -112.56 29.35
C ILE A 235 5.68 -112.83 30.04
N ILE A 236 6.45 -111.79 30.40
CA ILE A 236 7.69 -111.93 31.17
C ILE A 236 7.42 -112.43 32.60
N GLN A 237 6.32 -112.03 33.24
CA GLN A 237 5.91 -112.55 34.56
C GLN A 237 5.48 -114.01 34.46
N GLU A 238 4.66 -114.38 33.48
CA GLU A 238 4.21 -115.76 33.22
C GLU A 238 5.41 -116.65 32.82
N TYR A 239 6.33 -116.15 31.98
CA TYR A 239 7.60 -116.81 31.66
C TYR A 239 8.48 -116.97 32.91
N LYS A 240 8.61 -115.95 33.76
CA LYS A 240 9.33 -116.05 35.05
C LYS A 240 8.65 -117.05 36.01
N GLN A 241 7.32 -117.15 36.03
CA GLN A 241 6.59 -118.16 36.80
C GLN A 241 6.82 -119.57 36.24
N ILE A 242 6.84 -119.73 34.90
CA ILE A 242 7.19 -120.99 34.23
C ILE A 242 8.64 -121.36 34.53
N CYS A 243 9.59 -120.44 34.42
CA CYS A 243 10.98 -120.63 34.81
C CYS A 243 11.14 -120.96 36.30
N ASN A 244 10.40 -120.32 37.21
CA ASN A 244 10.44 -120.65 38.64
C ASN A 244 9.79 -122.01 38.94
N SER A 245 8.74 -122.40 38.20
CA SER A 245 8.09 -123.71 38.28
C SER A 245 8.99 -124.82 37.71
N LEU A 246 9.69 -124.55 36.62
CA LEU A 246 10.70 -125.42 36.03
C LEU A 246 11.94 -125.52 36.92
N SER A 247 12.46 -124.41 37.45
CA SER A 247 13.55 -124.40 38.42
C SER A 247 13.16 -125.15 39.70
N GLY A 248 11.96 -124.94 40.24
CA GLY A 248 11.45 -125.70 41.39
C GLY A 248 11.22 -127.19 41.09
N LYS A 249 10.93 -127.56 39.84
CA LYS A 249 10.92 -128.97 39.39
C LYS A 249 12.34 -129.50 39.23
N VAL A 250 13.28 -128.74 38.68
CA VAL A 250 14.70 -129.09 38.51
C VAL A 250 15.39 -129.20 39.87
N GLU A 251 15.08 -128.36 40.85
CA GLU A 251 15.51 -128.50 42.24
C GLU A 251 14.91 -129.75 42.87
N LYS A 252 13.64 -130.08 42.64
CA LYS A 252 13.05 -131.34 43.12
C LYS A 252 13.74 -132.55 42.49
N TRP A 253 14.07 -132.52 41.19
CA TRP A 253 14.85 -133.54 40.50
C TRP A 253 16.33 -133.61 40.96
N GLN A 254 16.97 -132.46 41.19
CA GLN A 254 18.33 -132.38 41.72
C GLN A 254 18.37 -132.86 43.18
N ASN A 255 17.36 -132.56 43.99
CA ASN A 255 17.24 -133.08 45.35
C ASN A 255 16.90 -134.58 45.35
N PHE A 256 16.18 -135.09 44.35
CA PHE A 256 16.04 -136.54 44.14
C PHE A 256 17.39 -137.20 43.80
N LYS A 257 18.20 -136.59 42.92
CA LYS A 257 19.57 -137.05 42.62
C LYS A 257 20.53 -136.89 43.82
N LYS A 258 20.49 -135.79 44.56
CA LYS A 258 21.31 -135.53 45.76
C LYS A 258 20.96 -136.52 46.88
N LYS A 259 19.67 -136.76 47.15
CA LYS A 259 19.24 -137.80 48.12
C LYS A 259 19.68 -139.23 47.75
N SER A 260 19.97 -139.50 46.46
CA SER A 260 20.48 -140.79 45.99
C SER A 260 22.01 -140.84 45.78
N LYS A 261 22.73 -139.71 45.96
CA LYS A 261 24.20 -139.61 45.84
C LYS A 261 24.86 -138.86 47.01
N ALA A 262 24.33 -139.03 48.22
CA ALA A 262 24.87 -138.44 49.46
C ALA A 262 25.26 -139.50 50.51
N LYS A 263 25.94 -140.58 50.11
CA LYS A 263 26.52 -141.56 51.06
C LYS A 263 27.77 -142.29 50.56
N LYS A 264 28.80 -141.55 50.15
CA LYS A 264 30.23 -141.94 50.18
C LYS A 264 31.12 -140.67 50.05
N LEU A 265 32.29 -140.76 50.66
CA LEU A 265 33.35 -139.76 50.98
C LEU A 265 33.40 -138.47 50.12
N SER A 266 33.65 -137.22 50.59
CA SER A 266 34.15 -136.58 51.83
C SER A 266 35.56 -135.96 51.73
N ALA A 267 35.68 -134.68 52.13
CA ALA A 267 36.91 -133.89 52.36
C ALA A 267 37.77 -133.58 51.10
N CYS A 268 38.50 -132.46 50.98
CA CYS A 268 38.68 -131.27 51.83
C CYS A 268 38.16 -130.00 51.08
N GLN A 269 37.82 -128.82 51.65
CA GLN A 269 38.43 -128.00 52.73
C GLN A 269 39.79 -127.39 52.29
N ASN A 270 40.07 -126.08 52.29
CA ASN A 270 39.25 -124.87 52.53
C ASN A 270 39.94 -123.61 51.92
N ASP A 271 39.19 -122.50 51.83
CA ASP A 271 39.55 -121.08 52.15
C ASP A 271 40.82 -120.40 51.55
N LEU A 272 40.87 -119.07 51.28
CA LEU A 272 39.89 -117.98 51.38
C LEU A 272 40.25 -116.81 50.43
N ASP A 273 39.27 -115.90 50.20
CA ASP A 273 39.42 -114.44 49.98
C ASP A 273 40.06 -113.85 48.68
N ASN A 274 39.60 -112.70 48.15
CA ASN A 274 38.34 -111.96 48.40
C ASN A 274 37.90 -111.09 47.19
N SER A 275 36.64 -110.63 47.24
CA SER A 275 35.85 -109.65 46.46
C SER A 275 36.58 -108.63 45.54
N TRP A 276 35.99 -108.11 44.43
CA TRP A 276 34.56 -108.00 44.06
C TRP A 276 34.33 -108.19 42.55
N GLN A 277 33.26 -108.88 42.15
CA GLN A 277 32.62 -108.68 40.83
C GLN A 277 31.21 -109.29 40.77
N VAL A 278 30.25 -108.55 40.21
CA VAL A 278 29.06 -108.95 39.40
C VAL A 278 28.01 -107.85 39.46
N ASN A 279 27.72 -107.25 38.30
CA ASN A 279 26.36 -107.33 37.75
C ASN A 279 26.44 -107.44 36.22
N SER A 280 25.48 -108.12 35.61
CA SER A 280 25.58 -108.69 34.26
C SER A 280 25.70 -107.69 33.11
N SER A 281 26.39 -108.15 32.06
CA SER A 281 26.50 -107.51 30.75
C SER A 281 25.18 -107.50 29.96
N ALA A 282 25.09 -106.51 29.05
CA ALA A 282 24.25 -106.48 27.85
C ALA A 282 22.71 -106.38 28.05
N THR A 283 21.96 -105.65 27.22
CA THR A 283 22.28 -104.92 25.99
C THR A 283 21.71 -103.49 26.01
N ASN A 284 22.37 -102.55 25.32
CA ASN A 284 21.70 -101.46 24.61
C ASN A 284 22.51 -101.12 23.35
N LEU A 285 21.84 -100.67 22.29
CA LEU A 285 22.43 -100.56 20.95
C LEU A 285 21.92 -99.29 20.25
N VAL A 286 22.70 -98.80 19.28
CA VAL A 286 22.44 -97.66 18.39
C VAL A 286 22.55 -96.27 19.02
N SER A 287 23.73 -95.67 18.84
CA SER A 287 23.87 -94.23 18.56
C SER A 287 25.07 -93.99 17.65
N ASN A 288 24.87 -93.23 16.57
CA ASN A 288 25.85 -92.60 15.67
C ASN A 288 26.81 -93.47 14.83
N GLY A 289 26.47 -93.58 13.54
CA GLY A 289 27.41 -93.36 12.41
C GLY A 289 26.67 -92.49 11.39
N SER A 290 27.15 -91.29 11.02
CA SER A 290 28.29 -90.99 10.14
C SER A 290 27.98 -91.22 8.65
N ASN A 291 27.61 -90.15 7.91
CA ASN A 291 28.52 -89.55 6.92
C ASN A 291 27.96 -88.31 6.19
N SER A 292 28.91 -87.50 5.74
CA SER A 292 28.78 -86.25 4.99
C SER A 292 28.45 -86.43 3.50
N SER A 293 28.06 -85.30 2.85
CA SER A 293 28.40 -84.89 1.45
C SER A 293 27.96 -85.77 0.25
N SER A 294 27.55 -85.22 -0.91
CA SER A 294 27.25 -83.83 -1.32
C SER A 294 26.64 -83.78 -2.74
N SER A 295 26.06 -82.62 -3.10
CA SER A 295 26.11 -81.96 -4.43
C SER A 295 25.81 -82.73 -5.74
N SER A 296 24.67 -82.40 -6.37
CA SER A 296 24.59 -81.67 -7.67
C SER A 296 23.21 -80.97 -7.74
N ALA A 297 22.95 -79.82 -8.38
CA ALA A 297 23.47 -79.19 -9.61
C ALA A 297 22.98 -79.92 -10.89
N ASP A 298 22.57 -79.26 -11.98
CA ASP A 298 22.58 -77.81 -12.30
C ASP A 298 21.62 -77.41 -13.48
N TYR A 299 21.68 -76.15 -13.95
CA TYR A 299 21.05 -75.51 -15.13
C TYR A 299 19.54 -75.14 -15.02
N SER A 300 19.03 -73.92 -15.28
CA SER A 300 19.41 -72.72 -16.10
C SER A 300 19.06 -72.83 -17.61
N GLU A 301 18.87 -71.76 -18.42
CA GLU A 301 19.22 -70.33 -18.27
C GLU A 301 18.39 -69.38 -19.21
N MET A 302 18.95 -68.19 -19.52
CA MET A 302 18.55 -67.12 -20.50
C MET A 302 17.48 -66.12 -20.03
N GLU A 303 17.57 -64.80 -20.30
CA GLU A 303 18.59 -63.86 -20.86
C GLU A 303 18.04 -62.42 -20.60
N GLU A 304 18.74 -61.27 -20.50
CA GLU A 304 20.15 -60.84 -20.34
C GLU A 304 20.06 -59.41 -19.65
N SER A 305 20.97 -58.42 -19.60
CA SER A 305 22.32 -58.12 -20.12
C SER A 305 23.05 -57.06 -19.25
N GLU A 306 24.32 -56.77 -19.55
CA GLU A 306 25.09 -55.59 -19.09
C GLU A 306 25.72 -54.84 -20.29
N THR A 307 25.97 -53.53 -20.27
CA THR A 307 27.28 -52.84 -20.08
C THR A 307 27.12 -51.39 -20.64
N ARG A 308 27.66 -50.28 -20.13
CA ARG A 308 28.99 -49.77 -19.69
C ARG A 308 29.72 -48.89 -20.73
N PHE A 309 29.97 -47.62 -20.34
CA PHE A 309 31.06 -46.67 -20.70
C PHE A 309 30.86 -45.47 -21.66
N ASP A 310 31.22 -44.29 -21.11
CA ASP A 310 31.91 -43.09 -21.63
C ASP A 310 31.26 -41.92 -22.44
N LEU A 311 31.84 -40.74 -22.11
CA LEU A 311 31.92 -39.43 -22.81
C LEU A 311 30.78 -38.37 -22.75
N ALA A 312 31.02 -37.35 -21.89
CA ALA A 312 30.82 -35.88 -21.98
C ALA A 312 29.82 -35.29 -23.02
N ASP A 313 29.01 -34.27 -22.69
CA ASP A 313 29.45 -32.90 -22.31
C ASP A 313 28.29 -31.97 -21.82
N SER A 314 28.65 -30.78 -21.32
CA SER A 314 27.90 -29.50 -21.29
C SER A 314 26.82 -29.18 -20.22
N SER A 315 27.09 -28.05 -19.54
CA SER A 315 26.19 -27.13 -18.80
C SER A 315 25.59 -27.58 -17.45
N LEU A 316 25.91 -26.93 -16.31
CA LEU A 316 25.36 -25.64 -15.80
C LEU A 316 23.83 -25.71 -15.57
N VAL A 317 23.25 -25.43 -14.39
CA VAL A 317 23.65 -24.51 -13.29
C VAL A 317 23.46 -25.17 -11.91
N SER A 318 24.19 -24.69 -10.90
CA SER A 318 24.07 -25.06 -9.48
C SER A 318 22.64 -24.97 -8.94
N ALA A 319 22.15 -26.05 -8.34
CA ALA A 319 20.99 -26.03 -7.44
C ALA A 319 21.39 -25.50 -6.06
N ASP A 320 21.76 -24.22 -5.99
CA ASP A 320 22.04 -23.52 -4.73
C ASP A 320 20.74 -23.30 -3.95
N ASN A 321 20.34 -24.30 -3.17
CA ASN A 321 19.30 -24.17 -2.15
C ASN A 321 19.85 -23.37 -0.96
N GLY A 322 20.19 -22.11 -1.24
CA GLY A 322 20.66 -21.16 -0.26
C GLY A 322 19.61 -20.93 0.81
N GLN A 323 19.81 -21.58 1.96
CA GLN A 323 19.10 -21.29 3.20
C GLN A 323 19.58 -19.93 3.73
N LEU A 324 19.22 -18.87 3.00
CA LEU A 324 19.53 -17.47 3.30
C LEU A 324 19.17 -17.22 4.76
N THR A 325 20.17 -16.83 5.53
CA THR A 325 19.99 -16.48 6.93
C THR A 325 19.00 -15.32 7.06
N ASP A 326 18.34 -15.18 8.21
CA ASP A 326 17.43 -14.06 8.47
C ASP A 326 18.09 -12.69 8.21
N GLN A 327 19.43 -12.61 8.32
CA GLN A 327 20.20 -11.42 8.00
C GLN A 327 20.24 -11.15 6.49
N GLU A 328 20.46 -12.17 5.65
CA GLU A 328 20.52 -12.03 4.19
C GLU A 328 19.13 -11.78 3.58
N LEU A 329 18.08 -12.41 4.12
CA LEU A 329 16.68 -12.07 3.77
C LEU A 329 16.36 -10.61 4.12
N LYS A 330 16.84 -10.14 5.28
CA LYS A 330 16.65 -8.75 5.72
C LYS A 330 17.48 -7.75 4.89
N ILE A 331 18.69 -8.12 4.47
CA ILE A 331 19.50 -7.33 3.52
C ILE A 331 18.76 -7.21 2.17
N LYS A 332 18.30 -8.33 1.57
CA LYS A 332 17.52 -8.29 0.32
C LYS A 332 16.26 -7.42 0.43
N ASN A 333 15.56 -7.47 1.57
CA ASN A 333 14.36 -6.64 1.75
C ASN A 333 14.72 -5.14 1.86
N LEU A 334 15.80 -4.79 2.57
CA LEU A 334 16.32 -3.41 2.63
C LEU A 334 16.86 -2.91 1.28
N GLU A 335 17.45 -3.79 0.46
CA GLU A 335 17.88 -3.47 -0.91
C GLU A 335 16.68 -3.19 -1.82
N LEU A 336 15.58 -3.95 -1.67
CA LEU A 336 14.32 -3.71 -2.40
C LEU A 336 13.62 -2.41 -1.95
N GLU A 337 13.62 -2.09 -0.66
CA GLU A 337 13.14 -0.79 -0.16
C GLU A 337 14.01 0.36 -0.68
N LEU A 338 15.33 0.22 -0.65
CA LEU A 338 16.27 1.21 -1.19
C LEU A 338 16.10 1.39 -2.70
N ALA A 339 15.80 0.33 -3.45
CA ALA A 339 15.49 0.40 -4.88
C ALA A 339 14.18 1.16 -5.16
N ARG A 340 13.12 0.89 -4.38
CA ARG A 340 11.83 1.61 -4.47
C ARG A 340 12.00 3.10 -4.19
N VAL A 341 12.66 3.47 -3.08
CA VAL A 341 12.88 4.87 -2.70
C VAL A 341 13.78 5.60 -3.71
N LYS A 342 14.78 4.93 -4.31
CA LYS A 342 15.57 5.49 -5.42
C LYS A 342 14.72 5.76 -6.67
N LEU A 343 13.80 4.86 -7.01
CA LEU A 343 12.91 5.03 -8.15
C LEU A 343 11.94 6.19 -7.92
N GLU A 344 11.31 6.27 -6.74
CA GLU A 344 10.45 7.40 -6.35
C GLU A 344 11.18 8.75 -6.37
N LEU A 345 12.45 8.79 -5.92
CA LEU A 345 13.30 9.97 -5.98
C LEU A 345 13.60 10.39 -7.44
N VAL A 346 13.88 9.45 -8.34
CA VAL A 346 14.08 9.73 -9.77
C VAL A 346 12.79 10.26 -10.39
N ASP A 347 11.65 9.63 -10.10
CA ASP A 347 10.33 10.08 -10.54
C ASP A 347 10.03 11.52 -10.09
N ALA A 348 10.33 11.86 -8.84
CA ALA A 348 10.18 13.21 -8.30
C ALA A 348 11.14 14.21 -8.96
N GLN A 349 12.37 13.81 -9.28
CA GLN A 349 13.32 14.64 -10.04
C GLN A 349 12.87 14.87 -11.48
N CYS A 350 12.35 13.85 -12.17
CA CYS A 350 11.79 13.97 -13.52
C CYS A 350 10.58 14.91 -13.54
N LYS A 351 9.63 14.75 -12.59
CA LYS A 351 8.47 15.65 -12.44
C LYS A 351 8.90 17.10 -12.17
N ASN A 352 9.89 17.30 -11.29
CA ASN A 352 10.46 18.64 -11.07
C ASN A 352 11.11 19.23 -12.33
N GLN A 353 11.84 18.43 -13.12
CA GLN A 353 12.41 18.88 -14.40
C GLN A 353 11.32 19.24 -15.43
N GLU A 354 10.20 18.50 -15.48
CA GLU A 354 9.06 18.84 -16.33
C GLU A 354 8.40 20.16 -15.91
N PHE A 355 8.18 20.37 -14.60
CA PHE A 355 7.67 21.64 -14.08
C PHE A 355 8.63 22.80 -14.40
N ASP A 356 9.93 22.61 -14.20
CA ASP A 356 10.97 23.60 -14.47
C ASP A 356 11.06 23.93 -15.98
N HIS A 357 10.83 22.95 -16.85
CA HIS A 357 10.70 23.15 -18.30
C HIS A 357 9.41 23.89 -18.67
N ARG A 358 8.25 23.50 -18.14
CA ARG A 358 6.95 24.18 -18.33
C ARG A 358 7.01 25.65 -17.86
N LEU A 359 7.68 25.92 -16.75
CA LEU A 359 7.83 27.28 -16.22
C LEU A 359 8.75 28.11 -17.12
N LYS A 360 9.85 27.53 -17.63
CA LYS A 360 10.72 28.16 -18.64
C LYS A 360 10.00 28.41 -19.98
N THR A 361 9.13 27.53 -20.44
CA THR A 361 8.36 27.77 -21.69
C THR A 361 7.29 28.83 -21.52
N MET A 362 6.61 28.93 -20.37
CA MET A 362 5.68 30.04 -20.09
C MET A 362 6.40 31.40 -19.95
N VAL A 363 7.59 31.43 -19.34
CA VAL A 363 8.40 32.66 -19.25
C VAL A 363 8.99 33.04 -20.61
N GLY A 364 9.38 32.05 -21.43
CA GLY A 364 9.96 32.27 -22.76
C GLY A 364 8.94 32.66 -23.85
N SER A 365 7.65 32.37 -23.67
CA SER A 365 6.59 32.68 -24.64
C SER A 365 5.93 34.05 -24.46
N ASN A 366 6.30 34.82 -23.42
CA ASN A 366 5.74 36.14 -23.13
C ASN A 366 6.71 37.29 -23.49
N PRO A 367 6.56 37.95 -24.65
CA PRO A 367 7.54 38.93 -25.14
C PRO A 367 7.52 40.28 -24.41
N GLU A 368 6.52 40.58 -23.56
CA GLU A 368 6.32 41.93 -23.00
C GLU A 368 7.07 42.19 -21.68
N SER A 369 7.58 41.16 -20.99
CA SER A 369 8.28 41.32 -19.69
C SER A 369 9.80 41.49 -19.83
N ARG A 370 10.25 42.48 -20.61
CA ARG A 370 11.68 42.71 -20.88
C ARG A 370 12.39 43.69 -19.91
N HIS A 371 11.88 43.80 -18.68
CA HIS A 371 12.52 44.54 -17.58
C HIS A 371 12.36 43.81 -16.24
N GLY A 372 13.46 43.39 -15.62
CA GLY A 372 13.46 42.80 -14.28
C GLY A 372 14.47 41.67 -14.07
N SER A 373 15.77 41.98 -14.05
CA SER A 373 16.78 41.02 -13.59
C SER A 373 16.75 40.94 -12.05
N ILE A 374 16.14 39.89 -11.49
CA ILE A 374 16.15 39.62 -10.05
C ILE A 374 16.66 38.19 -9.79
N THR A 375 17.99 38.10 -9.74
CA THR A 375 18.78 37.19 -8.89
C THR A 375 18.20 35.84 -8.48
N THR A 376 18.61 34.79 -9.18
CA THR A 376 18.68 33.42 -8.63
C THR A 376 19.79 33.31 -7.56
N LYS A 377 19.51 33.72 -6.31
CA LYS A 377 20.34 33.46 -5.11
C LYS A 377 19.67 33.92 -3.80
N SER A 378 18.85 33.06 -3.19
CA SER A 378 18.78 32.88 -1.72
C SER A 378 17.79 31.75 -1.35
N LEU A 379 18.32 30.56 -1.04
CA LEU A 379 17.64 29.62 -0.13
C LEU A 379 18.43 29.66 1.18
N GLY A 380 17.99 30.45 2.17
CA GLY A 380 18.80 30.69 3.36
C GLY A 380 18.17 31.48 4.51
N SER A 381 16.84 31.68 4.56
CA SER A 381 16.19 32.44 5.66
C SER A 381 14.72 32.06 5.88
N THR A 382 14.44 30.77 6.12
CA THR A 382 13.09 30.26 6.44
C THR A 382 12.71 30.45 7.91
N THR A 383 12.65 31.71 8.34
CA THR A 383 12.12 32.13 9.66
C THR A 383 11.24 33.37 9.50
N ASP A 384 11.78 34.43 8.91
CA ASP A 384 11.24 35.79 9.07
C ASP A 384 9.97 36.06 8.25
N ASN A 385 9.77 35.30 7.16
CA ASN A 385 8.59 35.45 6.30
C ASN A 385 7.27 34.97 6.96
N LEU A 386 7.32 34.25 8.08
CA LEU A 386 6.10 33.68 8.69
C LEU A 386 5.28 34.74 9.43
N GLU A 387 5.91 35.74 10.05
CA GLU A 387 5.21 36.81 10.78
C GLU A 387 4.44 37.72 9.82
N MET A 388 5.03 38.09 8.67
CA MET A 388 4.42 39.04 7.73
C MET A 388 3.13 38.49 7.08
N MET A 389 2.94 37.16 7.01
CA MET A 389 1.68 36.58 6.55
C MET A 389 0.56 36.62 7.60
N THR A 390 0.88 36.69 8.90
CA THR A 390 -0.14 36.76 9.95
C THR A 390 -0.84 38.12 10.02
N ALA A 391 -0.11 39.21 9.79
CA ALA A 391 -0.66 40.58 9.82
C ALA A 391 -1.76 40.80 8.75
N SER A 392 -1.65 40.17 7.58
CA SER A 392 -2.51 40.41 6.42
C SER A 392 -3.93 39.80 6.52
N THR A 393 -4.24 39.06 7.60
CA THR A 393 -5.55 38.39 7.76
C THR A 393 -6.54 39.12 8.66
N THR A 394 -6.14 40.23 9.30
CA THR A 394 -6.99 40.95 10.29
C THR A 394 -8.02 41.90 9.65
N SER A 395 -7.90 42.22 8.36
CA SER A 395 -8.63 43.33 7.72
C SER A 395 -9.85 42.94 6.86
N ILE A 396 -10.38 41.72 7.01
CA ILE A 396 -11.59 41.26 6.29
C ILE A 396 -12.68 40.87 7.30
N ASN A 397 -13.22 41.86 8.03
CA ASN A 397 -14.33 41.66 8.97
C ASN A 397 -15.08 42.99 9.27
N SER A 398 -15.54 43.70 8.23
CA SER A 398 -16.21 45.00 8.43
C SER A 398 -17.23 45.40 7.34
N LEU A 399 -18.16 44.50 6.99
CA LEU A 399 -19.46 44.85 6.37
C LEU A 399 -20.51 43.78 6.74
N PRO A 400 -21.76 44.16 7.07
CA PRO A 400 -22.71 43.25 7.72
C PRO A 400 -23.65 42.52 6.72
N GLY A 401 -24.06 41.31 7.11
CA GLY A 401 -25.31 40.71 6.62
C GLY A 401 -25.20 39.69 5.49
N ASN A 402 -24.77 38.46 5.82
CA ASN A 402 -25.74 37.36 5.80
C ASN A 402 -25.35 36.27 6.82
N GLY A 403 -26.34 35.50 7.30
CA GLY A 403 -26.14 34.46 8.30
C GLY A 403 -25.58 33.14 7.75
N THR A 404 -24.98 32.35 8.64
CA THR A 404 -24.77 30.89 8.53
C THR A 404 -24.20 30.32 7.21
N ASN A 405 -22.90 29.95 7.21
CA ASN A 405 -22.45 28.68 6.59
C ASN A 405 -21.01 28.24 6.94
N ASN A 406 -20.09 29.13 7.34
CA ASN A 406 -18.66 28.79 7.48
C ASN A 406 -18.23 28.09 8.80
N SER A 407 -19.16 27.53 9.57
CA SER A 407 -18.90 26.91 10.89
C SER A 407 -18.03 25.64 10.81
N TRP A 408 -18.17 24.85 9.74
CA TRP A 408 -17.37 23.64 9.55
C TRP A 408 -15.93 23.98 9.17
N LEU A 409 -15.72 24.80 8.13
CA LEU A 409 -14.39 25.21 7.66
C LEU A 409 -13.53 25.82 8.77
N SER A 410 -14.11 26.66 9.64
CA SER A 410 -13.39 27.21 10.81
C SER A 410 -12.96 26.14 11.83
N LYS A 411 -13.78 25.11 12.05
CA LYS A 411 -13.41 23.98 12.93
C LYS A 411 -12.32 23.13 12.31
N THR A 412 -12.45 22.76 11.03
CA THR A 412 -11.46 21.95 10.30
C THR A 412 -10.10 22.65 10.27
N LEU A 413 -10.06 23.96 9.98
CA LEU A 413 -8.81 24.74 9.97
C LEU A 413 -8.17 24.84 11.37
N THR A 414 -8.98 24.90 12.43
CA THR A 414 -8.50 24.93 13.82
C THR A 414 -7.90 23.57 14.21
N GLN A 415 -8.59 22.46 13.92
CA GLN A 415 -8.08 21.10 14.13
C GLN A 415 -6.78 20.85 13.36
N PHE A 416 -6.65 21.38 12.13
CA PHE A 416 -5.42 21.25 11.34
C PHE A 416 -4.24 22.03 11.95
N LYS A 417 -4.47 23.23 12.49
CA LYS A 417 -3.47 23.98 13.25
C LYS A 417 -3.05 23.27 14.55
N GLU A 418 -4.01 22.66 15.25
CA GLU A 418 -3.74 21.95 16.50
C GLU A 418 -2.95 20.65 16.25
N ALA A 419 -3.32 19.86 15.24
CA ALA A 419 -2.59 18.67 14.83
C ALA A 419 -1.15 18.99 14.36
N THR A 420 -0.96 20.03 13.53
CA THR A 420 0.38 20.45 13.08
C THR A 420 1.24 20.97 14.24
N SER A 421 0.65 21.71 15.20
CA SER A 421 1.37 22.14 16.41
C SER A 421 1.82 20.95 17.27
N GLN A 422 0.97 19.94 17.46
CA GLN A 422 1.33 18.72 18.19
C GLN A 422 2.46 17.94 17.49
N VAL A 423 2.44 17.83 16.16
CA VAL A 423 3.52 17.19 15.39
C VAL A 423 4.85 17.93 15.56
N VAL A 424 4.85 19.27 15.49
CA VAL A 424 6.06 20.09 15.70
C VAL A 424 6.61 19.90 17.12
N GLN A 425 5.77 19.96 18.16
CA GLN A 425 6.22 19.71 19.54
C GLN A 425 6.79 18.29 19.73
N LYS A 426 6.22 17.29 19.07
CA LYS A 426 6.70 15.90 19.12
C LYS A 426 8.07 15.76 18.45
N ALA A 427 8.27 16.41 17.30
CA ALA A 427 9.54 16.46 16.57
C ALA A 427 10.64 17.29 17.29
N GLN A 428 10.25 18.31 18.06
CA GLN A 428 11.18 19.03 18.94
C GLN A 428 11.60 18.18 20.14
N LYS A 429 10.67 17.45 20.78
CA LYS A 429 11.00 16.54 21.89
C LYS A 429 11.91 15.37 21.45
N SER A 430 11.74 14.83 20.24
CA SER A 430 12.64 13.78 19.74
C SER A 430 14.05 14.27 19.38
N LYS A 431 14.26 15.59 19.20
CA LYS A 431 15.58 16.23 18.99
C LYS A 431 16.28 16.68 20.28
N LEU A 432 15.69 16.41 21.45
CA LEU A 432 16.25 16.77 22.77
C LEU A 432 16.62 15.55 23.62
N ASN A 433 16.31 14.33 23.13
CA ASN A 433 16.50 13.05 23.85
C ASN A 433 17.39 12.07 23.05
N GLY A 434 18.23 12.57 22.15
CA GLY A 434 19.19 11.81 21.34
C GLY A 434 20.27 12.73 20.79
#